data_AF-A0AA88T658-F1
#
_entry.id   AF-A0AA88T658-F1
#
_cell.length_a   1.000
_cell.length_b   1.000
_cell.length_c   1.000
_cell.angle_alpha   90.00
_cell.angle_beta   90.00
_cell.angle_gamma   90.00
#
_symmetry.space_group_name_H-M   'P 1'
#
loop_
_entity.id
_entity.type
_entity.pdbx_description
1 polymer ?
#
loop_
_entity_poly.entity_id
_entity_poly.type
_entity_poly.pdbx_seq_one_letter_code
_entity_poly.pdbx_strand_id
1 'polypeptide(L)'
;METEDRTAVYKSFIVLLNLSAWMVLITTVGLGAMHYNGCPIQPHIPIYLIIIGVCGLILLMLAYCMNTLSEGFWLQICLLCILCIVIFTVIWFLTGTVWVFSIYPPNYNSSAEGHYSMAVAELVAKCLEARDMAYCPYSKFPVGAAILTSGGAIVTGCNVENASYGLTVCAERTAIQRAVSEGHRSFTAMAITCDIKDSFVGPCGACRQVLMEFGSEWDVYLTKPDGSYKKTSLRELLPSAFSPAHLTKSSN
;
A
#
# COMPACT_ATOMS: atom_id res chain seq x y z
N MET A 1 -18.30 -41.35 38.18
CA MET A 1 -19.01 -40.08 37.91
C MET A 1 -18.03 -38.96 37.55
N GLU A 2 -17.05 -38.64 38.41
CA GLU A 2 -16.07 -37.56 38.15
C GLU A 2 -15.13 -37.78 36.94
N THR A 3 -14.80 -39.04 36.61
CA THR A 3 -13.98 -39.40 35.44
C THR A 3 -14.74 -39.35 34.11
N GLU A 4 -16.06 -39.55 34.14
CA GLU A 4 -16.91 -39.58 32.95
C GLU A 4 -17.24 -38.16 32.48
N ASP A 5 -17.50 -37.25 33.42
CA ASP A 5 -17.68 -35.82 33.15
C ASP A 5 -16.42 -35.16 32.56
N ARG A 6 -15.22 -35.48 33.08
CA ARG A 6 -13.96 -34.98 32.49
C ARG A 6 -13.76 -35.46 31.05
N THR A 7 -14.23 -36.67 30.73
CA THR A 7 -14.14 -37.24 29.38
C THR A 7 -15.11 -36.55 28.42
N ALA A 8 -16.33 -36.23 28.86
CA ALA A 8 -17.32 -35.51 28.06
C ALA A 8 -16.90 -34.07 27.75
N VAL A 9 -16.36 -33.36 28.76
CA VAL A 9 -15.84 -32.00 28.58
C VAL A 9 -14.67 -31.99 27.60
N TYR A 10 -13.73 -32.94 27.73
CA TYR A 10 -12.58 -33.05 26.83
C TYR A 10 -12.99 -33.32 25.37
N LYS A 11 -13.92 -34.26 25.13
CA LYS A 11 -14.44 -34.54 23.78
C LYS A 11 -15.15 -33.32 23.18
N SER A 12 -15.96 -32.63 23.99
CA SER A 12 -16.66 -31.41 23.56
C SER A 12 -15.69 -30.29 23.18
N PHE A 13 -14.61 -30.13 23.95
CA PHE A 13 -13.55 -29.18 23.65
C PHE A 13 -12.83 -29.47 22.32
N ILE A 14 -12.50 -30.74 22.05
CA ILE A 14 -11.89 -31.15 20.77
C ILE A 14 -12.82 -30.85 19.58
N VAL A 15 -14.12 -31.11 19.73
CA VAL A 15 -15.11 -30.81 18.67
C VAL A 15 -15.17 -29.31 18.39
N LEU A 16 -15.22 -28.47 19.43
CA LEU A 16 -15.23 -27.01 19.28
C LEU A 16 -13.95 -26.49 18.62
N LEU A 17 -12.79 -27.01 18.99
CA LEU A 17 -11.51 -26.65 18.38
C LEU A 17 -11.45 -27.04 16.90
N ASN A 18 -11.99 -28.20 16.53
CA ASN A 18 -12.06 -28.61 15.13
C ASN A 18 -13.02 -27.71 14.34
N LEU A 19 -14.22 -27.44 14.87
CA LEU A 19 -15.19 -26.56 14.21
C LEU A 19 -14.63 -25.15 13.99
N SER A 20 -13.91 -24.59 14.97
CA SER A 20 -13.27 -23.30 14.82
C SER A 20 -12.17 -23.32 13.75
N ALA A 21 -11.36 -24.38 13.69
CA ALA A 21 -10.35 -24.56 12.64
C ALA A 21 -10.97 -24.61 11.23
N TRP A 22 -12.07 -25.34 11.04
CA TRP A 22 -12.82 -25.36 9.78
C TRP A 22 -13.31 -23.96 9.38
N MET A 23 -13.92 -23.24 10.31
CA MET A 23 -14.47 -21.89 10.05
C MET A 23 -13.39 -20.89 9.67
N VAL A 24 -12.23 -20.92 10.35
CA VAL A 24 -11.09 -20.05 10.02
C VAL A 24 -10.62 -20.31 8.60
N LEU A 25 -10.41 -21.57 8.22
CA LEU A 25 -9.90 -21.93 6.89
C LEU A 25 -10.87 -21.53 5.77
N ILE A 26 -12.18 -21.79 5.95
CA ILE A 26 -13.22 -21.38 4.99
C ILE A 26 -13.23 -19.86 4.84
N THR A 27 -13.17 -19.14 5.96
CA THR A 27 -13.13 -17.66 5.95
C THR A 27 -11.89 -17.16 5.23
N THR A 28 -10.74 -17.82 5.41
CA THR A 28 -9.47 -17.45 4.76
C THR A 28 -9.58 -17.57 3.23
N VAL A 29 -10.18 -18.66 2.74
CA VAL A 29 -10.47 -18.84 1.32
C VAL A 29 -11.46 -17.79 0.83
N GLY A 30 -12.52 -17.53 1.58
CA GLY A 30 -13.53 -16.53 1.26
C GLY A 30 -12.96 -15.12 1.12
N LEU A 31 -12.12 -14.69 2.07
CA LEU A 31 -11.44 -13.39 2.03
C LEU A 31 -10.53 -13.25 0.80
N GLY A 32 -9.78 -14.31 0.48
CA GLY A 32 -8.96 -14.33 -0.73
C GLY A 32 -9.81 -14.27 -2.00
N ALA A 33 -10.89 -15.04 -2.09
CA ALA A 33 -11.78 -15.02 -3.25
C ALA A 33 -12.45 -13.64 -3.47
N MET A 34 -12.92 -13.00 -2.39
CA MET A 34 -13.56 -11.68 -2.44
C MET A 34 -12.62 -10.59 -3.00
N HIS A 35 -11.33 -10.66 -2.68
CA HIS A 35 -10.35 -9.64 -3.06
C HIS A 35 -9.44 -10.06 -4.21
N TYR A 36 -9.75 -11.16 -4.91
CA TYR A 36 -8.88 -11.75 -5.94
C TYR A 36 -8.45 -10.76 -7.02
N ASN A 37 -9.38 -9.93 -7.51
CA ASN A 37 -9.13 -8.95 -8.58
C ASN A 37 -8.93 -7.51 -8.07
N GLY A 38 -8.92 -7.29 -6.75
CA GLY A 38 -9.07 -5.94 -6.19
C GLY A 38 -8.39 -5.71 -4.85
N CYS A 39 -7.33 -6.46 -4.54
CA CYS A 39 -6.62 -6.27 -3.28
C CYS A 39 -5.92 -4.91 -3.26
N PRO A 40 -6.27 -4.01 -2.31
CA PRO A 40 -5.75 -2.64 -2.28
C PRO A 40 -4.27 -2.56 -1.90
N ILE A 41 -3.75 -3.63 -1.29
CA ILE A 41 -2.36 -3.71 -0.84
C ILE A 41 -1.52 -4.33 -1.96
N GLN A 42 -1.86 -5.57 -2.39
CA GLN A 42 -1.06 -6.27 -3.38
C GLN A 42 -1.86 -7.41 -4.06
N PRO A 43 -1.73 -7.61 -5.40
CA PRO A 43 -2.58 -8.52 -6.18
C PRO A 43 -2.44 -10.04 -5.90
N HIS A 44 -1.36 -10.48 -5.25
CA HIS A 44 -1.03 -11.88 -4.92
C HIS A 44 -1.36 -12.28 -3.47
N ILE A 45 -1.64 -11.35 -2.54
CA ILE A 45 -2.15 -11.67 -1.19
C ILE A 45 -3.42 -12.55 -1.26
N PRO A 46 -4.40 -12.26 -2.13
CA PRO A 46 -5.58 -13.11 -2.29
C PRO A 46 -5.25 -14.56 -2.67
N ILE A 47 -4.28 -14.75 -3.58
CA ILE A 47 -3.82 -16.08 -4.01
C ILE A 47 -3.19 -16.82 -2.82
N TYR A 48 -2.39 -16.13 -2.02
CA TYR A 48 -1.77 -16.69 -0.82
C TYR A 48 -2.81 -17.18 0.19
N LEU A 49 -3.86 -16.39 0.46
CA LEU A 49 -4.96 -16.75 1.38
C LEU A 49 -5.80 -17.92 0.88
N ILE A 50 -6.05 -18.00 -0.43
CA ILE A 50 -6.77 -19.12 -1.03
C ILE A 50 -5.97 -20.41 -0.87
N ILE A 51 -4.68 -20.39 -1.24
CA ILE A 51 -3.84 -21.60 -1.22
C ILE A 51 -3.66 -22.11 0.20
N ILE A 52 -3.37 -21.24 1.17
CA ILE A 52 -3.20 -21.66 2.57
C ILE A 52 -4.52 -22.22 3.15
N GLY A 53 -5.65 -21.60 2.83
CA GLY A 53 -6.96 -22.04 3.28
C GLY A 53 -7.35 -23.40 2.68
N VAL A 54 -7.18 -23.59 1.37
CA VAL A 54 -7.48 -24.86 0.68
C VAL A 54 -6.59 -25.98 1.19
N CYS A 55 -5.27 -25.77 1.31
CA CYS A 55 -4.37 -26.77 1.85
C CYS A 55 -4.71 -27.15 3.28
N GLY A 56 -5.09 -26.19 4.12
CA GLY A 56 -5.54 -26.45 5.49
C GLY A 56 -6.82 -27.29 5.55
N LEU A 57 -7.79 -27.03 4.66
CA LEU A 57 -9.03 -27.80 4.59
C LEU A 57 -8.76 -29.26 4.20
N ILE A 58 -7.89 -29.47 3.21
CA ILE A 58 -7.48 -30.82 2.80
C ILE A 58 -6.76 -31.55 3.94
N LEU A 59 -5.87 -30.86 4.66
CA LEU A 59 -5.16 -31.43 5.80
C LEU A 59 -6.14 -31.89 6.90
N LEU A 60 -7.15 -31.07 7.19
CA LEU A 60 -8.16 -31.36 8.21
C LEU A 60 -9.05 -32.54 7.80
N MET A 61 -9.38 -32.67 6.52
CA MET A 61 -10.07 -33.84 5.96
C MET A 61 -9.22 -35.12 6.12
N LEU A 62 -7.93 -35.06 5.78
CA LEU A 62 -7.04 -36.21 5.86
C LEU A 62 -6.81 -36.63 7.32
N ALA A 63 -6.67 -35.68 8.25
CA ALA A 63 -6.56 -35.96 9.67
C ALA A 63 -7.82 -36.64 10.23
N TYR A 64 -9.02 -36.24 9.78
CA TYR A 64 -10.26 -36.94 10.13
C TYR A 64 -10.29 -38.37 9.58
N CYS A 65 -9.83 -38.55 8.33
CA CYS A 65 -9.75 -39.86 7.69
C CYS A 65 -8.79 -40.81 8.45
N MET A 66 -7.64 -40.31 8.93
CA MET A 66 -6.70 -41.07 9.75
C MET A 66 -7.35 -41.67 11.01
N ASN A 67 -8.20 -40.91 11.70
CA ASN A 67 -8.86 -41.39 12.92
C ASN A 67 -9.85 -42.55 12.65
N THR A 68 -10.20 -42.80 11.39
CA THR A 68 -11.11 -43.87 10.98
C THR A 68 -10.36 -45.10 10.45
N LEU A 69 -9.07 -44.96 10.12
CA LEU A 69 -8.25 -46.02 9.51
C LEU A 69 -7.47 -46.76 10.60
N SER A 70 -7.70 -48.07 10.75
CA SER A 70 -7.18 -48.87 11.85
C SER A 70 -5.98 -49.76 11.47
N GLU A 71 -5.04 -49.26 10.66
CA GLU A 71 -3.87 -49.95 10.04
C GLU A 71 -4.07 -50.34 8.55
N GLY A 72 -3.00 -50.25 7.76
CA GLY A 72 -2.96 -50.72 6.37
C GLY A 72 -2.38 -49.75 5.34
N PHE A 73 -2.37 -50.18 4.08
CA PHE A 73 -1.85 -49.42 2.92
C PHE A 73 -2.44 -48.01 2.79
N TRP A 74 -3.75 -47.87 3.02
CA TRP A 74 -4.46 -46.60 2.96
C TRP A 74 -4.01 -45.60 4.03
N LEU A 75 -3.62 -46.08 5.22
CA LEU A 75 -3.07 -45.24 6.28
C LEU A 75 -1.70 -44.69 5.87
N GLN A 76 -0.85 -45.51 5.23
CA GLN A 76 0.46 -45.07 4.71
C GLN A 76 0.33 -44.01 3.62
N ILE A 77 -0.62 -44.19 2.68
CA ILE A 77 -0.92 -43.17 1.66
C ILE A 77 -1.39 -41.87 2.32
N CYS A 78 -2.32 -41.96 3.28
CA CYS A 78 -2.84 -40.78 3.97
C CYS A 78 -1.72 -40.01 4.70
N LEU A 79 -0.84 -40.72 5.40
CA LEU A 79 0.34 -40.15 6.05
C LEU A 79 1.29 -39.47 5.06
N LEU A 80 1.55 -40.09 3.90
CA LEU A 80 2.37 -39.48 2.84
C LEU A 80 1.73 -38.20 2.28
N CYS A 81 0.42 -38.22 2.03
CA CYS A 81 -0.32 -37.05 1.57
C CYS A 81 -0.24 -35.90 2.58
N ILE A 82 -0.43 -36.20 3.87
CA ILE A 82 -0.30 -35.21 4.95
C ILE A 82 1.11 -34.63 4.96
N LEU A 83 2.15 -35.47 4.90
CA LEU A 83 3.54 -35.02 4.87
C LEU A 83 3.81 -34.09 3.69
N CYS A 84 3.37 -34.46 2.49
CA CYS A 84 3.53 -33.64 1.29
C CYS A 84 2.83 -32.28 1.41
N ILE A 85 1.61 -32.24 1.93
CA ILE A 85 0.86 -30.98 2.13
C ILE A 85 1.50 -30.10 3.21
N VAL A 86 2.02 -30.70 4.29
CA VAL A 86 2.75 -29.95 5.33
C VAL A 86 4.02 -29.33 4.76
N ILE A 87 4.82 -30.10 4.00
CA ILE A 87 6.03 -29.58 3.36
C ILE A 87 5.67 -28.44 2.40
N PHE A 88 4.64 -28.63 1.58
CA PHE A 88 4.17 -27.60 0.66
C PHE A 88 3.73 -26.33 1.40
N THR A 89 2.94 -26.46 2.48
CA THR A 89 2.45 -25.29 3.24
C THR A 89 3.57 -24.55 3.96
N VAL A 90 4.59 -25.26 4.47
CA VAL A 90 5.78 -24.63 5.06
C VAL A 90 6.56 -23.85 4.01
N ILE A 91 6.83 -24.46 2.84
CA ILE A 91 7.51 -23.77 1.74
C ILE A 91 6.70 -22.56 1.30
N TRP A 92 5.38 -22.73 1.10
CA TRP A 92 4.47 -21.67 0.70
C TRP A 92 4.47 -20.51 1.69
N PHE A 93 4.43 -20.80 3.00
CA PHE A 93 4.52 -19.80 4.07
C PHE A 93 5.86 -19.06 4.06
N LEU A 94 6.98 -19.77 3.87
CA LEU A 94 8.31 -19.15 3.77
C LEU A 94 8.40 -18.25 2.53
N THR A 95 7.94 -18.70 1.36
CA THR A 95 7.89 -17.85 0.16
C THR A 95 6.96 -16.66 0.35
N GLY A 96 5.80 -16.85 0.99
CA GLY A 96 4.84 -15.79 1.26
C GLY A 96 5.39 -14.74 2.22
N THR A 97 6.08 -15.16 3.28
CA THR A 97 6.71 -14.24 4.25
C THR A 97 7.87 -13.48 3.62
N VAL A 98 8.76 -14.13 2.87
CA VAL A 98 9.84 -13.45 2.13
C VAL A 98 9.26 -12.42 1.17
N TRP A 99 8.22 -12.79 0.44
CA TRP A 99 7.58 -11.92 -0.52
C TRP A 99 6.87 -10.73 0.16
N VAL A 100 6.15 -10.94 1.27
CA VAL A 100 5.50 -9.88 2.07
C VAL A 100 6.54 -8.94 2.71
N PHE A 101 7.59 -9.47 3.33
CA PHE A 101 8.62 -8.67 4.02
C PHE A 101 9.60 -7.98 3.08
N SER A 102 9.77 -8.46 1.84
CA SER A 102 10.56 -7.76 0.83
C SER A 102 9.94 -6.40 0.43
N ILE A 103 8.64 -6.24 0.66
CA ILE A 103 7.87 -5.04 0.29
C ILE A 103 7.49 -4.22 1.54
N TYR A 104 7.21 -4.89 2.67
CA TYR A 104 6.90 -4.26 3.96
C TYR A 104 7.95 -4.63 5.03
N PRO A 105 9.11 -3.95 5.08
CA PRO A 105 10.01 -4.10 6.22
C PRO A 105 9.29 -3.69 7.50
N PRO A 106 9.27 -4.53 8.56
CA PRO A 106 8.59 -4.20 9.81
C PRO A 106 9.23 -2.96 10.42
N ASN A 107 8.47 -1.88 10.48
CA ASN A 107 8.90 -0.64 11.11
C ASN A 107 8.47 -0.68 12.58
N TYR A 108 9.42 -0.99 13.47
CA TYR A 108 9.18 -1.20 14.90
C TYR A 108 8.95 0.10 15.70
N ASN A 109 8.87 1.25 15.02
CA ASN A 109 8.63 2.56 15.63
C ASN A 109 7.17 3.00 15.42
N SER A 110 6.20 2.30 15.99
CA SER A 110 4.77 2.56 15.73
C SER A 110 4.04 3.21 16.92
N SER A 111 4.18 4.52 17.05
CA SER A 111 3.03 5.38 17.39
C SER A 111 2.48 5.95 16.07
N ALA A 112 1.16 6.10 15.94
CA ALA A 112 0.53 6.56 14.70
C ALA A 112 1.04 7.94 14.21
N GLU A 113 1.57 8.77 15.12
CA GLU A 113 2.25 10.03 14.79
C GLU A 113 3.66 9.83 14.21
N GLY A 114 4.37 8.75 14.60
CA GLY A 114 5.72 8.44 14.13
C GLY A 114 5.76 7.90 12.69
N HIS A 115 4.76 7.11 12.29
CA HIS A 115 4.67 6.61 10.90
C HIS A 115 4.46 7.75 9.89
N TYR A 116 3.61 8.72 10.24
CA TYR A 116 3.35 9.86 9.39
C TYR A 116 4.56 10.81 9.32
N SER A 117 5.29 11.01 10.44
CA SER A 117 6.49 11.85 10.42
C SER A 117 7.64 11.24 9.62
N MET A 118 7.80 9.91 9.65
CA MET A 118 8.81 9.21 8.85
C MET A 118 8.51 9.24 7.35
N ALA A 119 7.26 9.03 6.95
CA ALA A 119 6.83 9.15 5.56
C ALA A 119 7.02 10.58 5.02
N VAL A 120 6.76 11.60 5.85
CA VAL A 120 7.00 13.00 5.48
C VAL A 120 8.50 13.29 5.37
N ALA A 121 9.32 12.80 6.28
CA ALA A 121 10.78 12.97 6.21
C ALA A 121 11.36 12.37 4.93
N GLU A 122 10.91 11.17 4.54
CA GLU A 122 11.30 10.54 3.28
C GLU A 122 10.82 11.35 2.06
N LEU A 123 9.56 11.82 2.09
CA LEU A 123 9.01 12.65 1.02
C LEU A 123 9.79 13.96 0.83
N VAL A 124 10.17 14.61 1.94
CA VAL A 124 11.00 15.83 1.94
C VAL A 124 12.40 15.53 1.41
N ALA A 125 13.04 14.43 1.84
CA ALA A 125 14.36 14.03 1.35
C ALA A 125 14.33 13.79 -0.17
N LYS A 126 13.34 13.04 -0.67
CA LYS A 126 13.15 12.78 -2.11
C LYS A 126 12.89 14.06 -2.90
N CYS A 127 12.18 15.01 -2.32
CA CYS A 127 11.95 16.32 -2.91
C CYS A 127 13.25 17.14 -3.06
N LEU A 128 14.12 17.12 -2.05
CA LEU A 128 15.45 17.75 -2.08
C LEU A 128 16.35 17.10 -3.14
N GLU A 129 16.41 15.77 -3.19
CA GLU A 129 17.15 15.05 -4.24
C GLU A 129 16.64 15.41 -5.64
N ALA A 130 15.33 15.53 -5.83
CA ALA A 130 14.72 15.86 -7.11
C ALA A 130 15.09 17.29 -7.57
N ARG A 131 15.20 18.25 -6.65
CA ARG A 131 15.61 19.63 -6.95
C ARG A 131 16.97 19.66 -7.63
N ASP A 132 17.91 18.85 -7.16
CA ASP A 132 19.29 18.82 -7.68
C ASP A 132 19.37 18.28 -9.12
N MET A 133 18.29 17.65 -9.60
CA MET A 133 18.13 17.15 -10.96
C MET A 133 17.47 18.17 -11.91
N ALA A 134 17.18 19.39 -11.45
CA ALA A 134 16.51 20.41 -12.26
C ALA A 134 17.33 20.82 -13.49
N TYR A 135 16.65 20.91 -14.63
CA TYR A 135 17.19 21.54 -15.83
C TYR A 135 16.69 22.98 -15.91
N CYS A 136 17.43 23.89 -15.27
CA CYS A 136 17.07 25.31 -15.20
C CYS A 136 18.21 26.26 -15.62
N PRO A 137 18.76 26.14 -16.84
CA PRO A 137 19.89 26.94 -17.26
C PRO A 137 19.55 28.42 -17.44
N TYR A 138 18.27 28.80 -17.56
CA TYR A 138 17.84 30.16 -17.83
C TYR A 138 17.55 30.92 -16.53
N SER A 139 16.68 30.40 -15.67
CA SER A 139 16.36 31.06 -14.39
C SER A 139 17.43 30.85 -13.32
N LYS A 140 18.22 29.78 -13.42
CA LYS A 140 19.10 29.29 -12.35
C LYS A 140 18.32 29.05 -11.04
N PHE A 141 17.05 28.70 -11.16
CA PHE A 141 16.14 28.49 -10.03
C PHE A 141 15.65 27.04 -10.02
N PRO A 142 16.36 26.13 -9.32
CA PRO A 142 16.00 24.73 -9.29
C PRO A 142 14.84 24.51 -8.31
N VAL A 143 13.87 23.70 -8.73
CA VAL A 143 12.68 23.32 -7.98
C VAL A 143 12.56 21.81 -8.01
N GLY A 144 12.35 21.21 -6.85
CA GLY A 144 12.07 19.78 -6.70
C GLY A 144 10.65 19.56 -6.19
N ALA A 145 10.06 18.44 -6.58
CA ALA A 145 8.80 17.96 -6.04
C ALA A 145 8.84 16.44 -5.86
N ALA A 146 8.17 15.96 -4.83
CA ALA A 146 7.92 14.54 -4.61
C ALA A 146 6.45 14.34 -4.25
N ILE A 147 5.78 13.40 -4.91
CA ILE A 147 4.36 13.07 -4.69
C ILE A 147 4.23 11.67 -4.11
N LEU A 148 3.46 11.57 -3.02
CA LEU A 148 3.10 10.32 -2.37
C LEU A 148 1.75 9.84 -2.92
N THR A 149 1.75 8.64 -3.47
CA THR A 149 0.54 7.96 -3.93
C THR A 149 -0.19 7.29 -2.77
N SER A 150 -1.49 7.05 -2.91
CA SER A 150 -2.25 6.30 -1.89
C SER A 150 -1.77 4.86 -1.70
N GLY A 151 -1.05 4.29 -2.68
CA GLY A 151 -0.40 2.98 -2.58
C GLY A 151 0.97 3.01 -1.92
N GLY A 152 1.44 4.17 -1.44
CA GLY A 152 2.72 4.32 -0.74
C GLY A 152 3.93 4.58 -1.63
N ALA A 153 3.80 4.53 -2.96
CA ALA A 153 4.90 4.90 -3.87
C ALA A 153 5.17 6.41 -3.85
N ILE A 154 6.45 6.79 -3.88
CA ILE A 154 6.91 8.18 -4.03
C ILE A 154 7.44 8.38 -5.44
N VAL A 155 6.89 9.35 -6.15
CA VAL A 155 7.34 9.74 -7.49
C VAL A 155 7.92 11.15 -7.43
N THR A 156 9.07 11.37 -8.06
CA THR A 156 9.77 12.66 -8.03
C THR A 156 9.69 13.39 -9.36
N GLY A 157 9.88 14.70 -9.31
CA GLY A 157 9.98 15.57 -10.47
C GLY A 157 10.77 16.84 -10.17
N CYS A 158 11.31 17.44 -11.23
CA CYS A 158 12.05 18.69 -11.18
C CYS A 158 11.53 19.63 -12.27
N ASN A 159 11.82 20.93 -12.16
CA ASN A 159 11.51 21.86 -13.24
C ASN A 159 12.47 21.62 -14.43
N VAL A 160 11.90 21.68 -15.63
CA VAL A 160 12.62 21.53 -16.90
C VAL A 160 12.27 22.72 -17.77
N GLU A 161 13.26 23.58 -17.97
CA GLU A 161 13.12 24.80 -18.74
C GLU A 161 13.35 24.58 -20.23
N ASN A 162 12.87 25.52 -21.02
CA ASN A 162 13.07 25.54 -22.46
C ASN A 162 13.43 26.95 -22.94
N ALA A 163 14.11 27.07 -24.07
CA ALA A 163 14.41 28.36 -24.68
C ALA A 163 13.13 29.15 -25.02
N SER A 164 12.07 28.44 -25.42
CA SER A 164 10.72 28.98 -25.46
C SER A 164 10.08 28.84 -24.08
N TYR A 165 10.10 29.92 -23.28
CA TYR A 165 9.74 29.87 -21.85
C TYR A 165 8.32 29.34 -21.57
N GLY A 166 7.39 29.50 -22.52
CA GLY A 166 6.03 28.95 -22.40
C GLY A 166 5.98 27.42 -22.36
N LEU A 167 7.05 26.73 -22.79
CA LEU A 167 7.17 25.27 -22.76
C LEU A 167 7.81 24.74 -21.48
N THR A 168 8.19 25.62 -20.54
CA THR A 168 8.75 25.21 -19.25
C THR A 168 7.71 24.43 -18.42
N VAL A 169 8.12 23.28 -17.90
CA VAL A 169 7.32 22.48 -16.97
C VAL A 169 7.89 22.62 -15.55
N CYS A 170 6.98 22.80 -14.58
CA CYS A 170 7.35 22.92 -13.17
C CYS A 170 7.52 21.54 -12.53
N ALA A 171 8.27 21.47 -11.43
CA ALA A 171 8.56 20.22 -10.73
C ALA A 171 7.31 19.43 -10.32
N GLU A 172 6.30 20.13 -9.82
CA GLU A 172 5.03 19.55 -9.38
C GLU A 172 4.30 18.89 -10.54
N ARG A 173 4.29 19.56 -11.70
CA ARG A 173 3.69 19.04 -12.94
C ARG A 173 4.48 17.85 -13.46
N THR A 174 5.81 17.90 -13.45
CA THR A 174 6.67 16.75 -13.82
C THR A 174 6.37 15.54 -12.93
N ALA A 175 6.30 15.71 -11.61
CA ALA A 175 6.09 14.63 -10.65
C ALA A 175 4.71 13.97 -10.84
N ILE A 176 3.64 14.77 -10.94
CA ILE A 176 2.28 14.23 -11.12
C ILE A 176 2.09 13.62 -12.51
N GLN A 177 2.63 14.23 -13.57
CA GLN A 177 2.55 13.67 -14.93
C GLN A 177 3.23 12.30 -15.00
N ARG A 178 4.39 12.16 -14.36
CA ARG A 178 5.09 10.88 -14.27
C ARG A 178 4.27 9.84 -13.49
N ALA A 179 3.80 10.19 -12.30
CA ALA A 179 2.98 9.28 -11.49
C ALA A 179 1.73 8.82 -12.26
N VAL A 180 1.12 9.74 -13.01
CA VAL A 180 -0.01 9.47 -13.89
C VAL A 180 0.38 8.55 -15.06
N SER A 181 1.52 8.74 -15.70
CA SER A 181 1.98 7.82 -16.75
C SER A 181 2.29 6.41 -16.23
N GLU A 182 2.67 6.29 -14.94
CA GLU A 182 2.96 5.02 -14.27
C GLU A 182 1.70 4.35 -13.68
N GLY A 183 0.51 4.91 -13.92
CA GLY A 183 -0.78 4.32 -13.54
C GLY A 183 -1.37 4.79 -12.21
N HIS A 184 -0.69 5.69 -11.49
CA HIS A 184 -1.21 6.25 -10.24
C HIS A 184 -2.23 7.36 -10.52
N ARG A 185 -3.38 7.33 -9.84
CA ARG A 185 -4.45 8.35 -9.96
C ARG A 185 -4.97 8.87 -8.62
N SER A 186 -4.42 8.36 -7.51
CA SER A 186 -4.82 8.71 -6.15
C SER A 186 -3.59 9.06 -5.33
N PHE A 187 -3.63 10.20 -4.67
CA PHE A 187 -2.48 10.82 -4.01
C PHE A 187 -2.85 11.28 -2.59
N THR A 188 -1.86 11.32 -1.70
CA THR A 188 -2.05 11.65 -0.28
C THR A 188 -1.23 12.85 0.17
N ALA A 189 -0.07 13.08 -0.44
CA ALA A 189 0.77 14.23 -0.14
C ALA A 189 1.69 14.64 -1.30
N MET A 190 2.14 15.90 -1.29
CA MET A 190 3.24 16.39 -2.12
C MET A 190 4.18 17.26 -1.29
N ALA A 191 5.49 17.04 -1.42
CA ALA A 191 6.51 17.99 -0.95
C ALA A 191 7.07 18.78 -2.13
N ILE A 192 7.37 20.06 -1.90
CA ILE A 192 7.91 20.99 -2.89
C ILE A 192 9.07 21.76 -2.25
N THR A 193 10.17 21.93 -2.98
CA THR A 193 11.36 22.64 -2.50
C THR A 193 11.96 23.52 -3.59
N CYS A 194 12.66 24.56 -3.18
CA CYS A 194 13.45 25.42 -4.05
C CYS A 194 14.62 26.02 -3.26
N ASP A 195 15.48 26.81 -3.90
CA ASP A 195 16.68 27.37 -3.25
C ASP A 195 16.45 28.54 -2.30
N ILE A 196 15.20 28.95 -2.08
CA ILE A 196 14.87 30.03 -1.14
C ILE A 196 14.92 29.51 0.31
N LYS A 197 15.80 30.09 1.13
CA LYS A 197 16.03 29.69 2.53
C LYS A 197 15.10 30.39 3.53
N ASP A 198 14.73 31.65 3.24
CA ASP A 198 14.10 32.50 4.24
C ASP A 198 12.56 32.40 4.23
N SER A 199 11.95 31.86 3.19
CA SER A 199 10.49 31.74 3.06
C SER A 199 10.06 30.38 2.50
N PHE A 200 8.80 30.03 2.77
CA PHE A 200 8.16 28.85 2.17
C PHE A 200 7.49 29.27 0.85
N VAL A 201 7.89 28.63 -0.24
CA VAL A 201 7.41 28.94 -1.59
C VAL A 201 6.38 27.91 -2.00
N GLY A 202 5.18 28.38 -2.35
CA GLY A 202 4.07 27.54 -2.79
C GLY A 202 4.13 27.21 -4.28
N PRO A 203 3.37 26.20 -4.73
CA PRO A 203 3.22 25.89 -6.15
C PRO A 203 2.62 27.07 -6.91
N CYS A 204 2.98 27.21 -8.19
CA CYS A 204 2.39 28.24 -9.05
C CYS A 204 0.91 27.93 -9.36
N GLY A 205 0.17 28.92 -9.86
CA GLY A 205 -1.27 28.75 -10.14
C GLY A 205 -1.59 27.60 -11.09
N ALA A 206 -0.76 27.41 -12.13
CA ALA A 206 -0.93 26.31 -13.07
C ALA A 206 -0.72 24.93 -12.40
N CYS A 207 0.28 24.81 -11.53
CA CYS A 207 0.49 23.58 -10.75
C CYS A 207 -0.71 23.31 -9.85
N ARG A 208 -1.17 24.30 -9.08
CA ARG A 208 -2.36 24.14 -8.22
C ARG A 208 -3.57 23.60 -9.00
N GLN A 209 -3.83 24.15 -10.18
CA GLN A 209 -4.94 23.72 -11.02
C GLN A 209 -4.78 22.28 -11.53
N VAL A 210 -3.57 21.87 -11.95
CA VAL A 210 -3.29 20.49 -12.37
C VAL A 210 -3.45 19.52 -11.20
N LEU A 211 -2.96 19.89 -10.02
CA LEU A 211 -3.06 19.04 -8.83
C LEU A 211 -4.53 18.86 -8.39
N MET A 212 -5.34 19.91 -8.50
CA MET A 212 -6.77 19.88 -8.16
C MET A 212 -7.60 18.93 -9.03
N GLU A 213 -7.16 18.62 -10.25
CA GLU A 213 -7.81 17.61 -11.12
C GLU A 213 -7.85 16.23 -10.44
N PHE A 214 -6.88 15.92 -9.58
CA PHE A 214 -6.74 14.63 -8.91
C PHE A 214 -7.25 14.63 -7.46
N GLY A 215 -7.96 15.69 -7.07
CA GLY A 215 -8.58 15.84 -5.75
C GLY A 215 -8.04 17.03 -4.96
N SER A 216 -8.82 17.45 -3.97
CA SER A 216 -8.51 18.61 -3.11
C SER A 216 -8.01 18.25 -1.71
N GLU A 217 -8.26 17.01 -1.27
CA GLU A 217 -8.05 16.57 0.12
C GLU A 217 -6.72 15.83 0.30
N TRP A 218 -5.62 16.50 -0.02
CA TRP A 218 -4.28 15.97 0.23
C TRP A 218 -3.31 17.06 0.65
N ASP A 219 -2.28 16.63 1.37
CA ASP A 219 -1.37 17.51 2.08
C ASP A 219 -0.27 18.05 1.17
N VAL A 220 0.04 19.33 1.30
CA VAL A 220 1.15 19.96 0.57
C VAL A 220 2.17 20.48 1.58
N TYR A 221 3.40 20.00 1.46
CA TYR A 221 4.54 20.38 2.28
C TYR A 221 5.41 21.35 1.50
N LEU A 222 5.40 22.60 1.93
CA LEU A 222 6.31 23.62 1.42
C LEU A 222 7.59 23.52 2.21
N THR A 223 8.67 23.10 1.57
CA THR A 223 9.92 22.75 2.23
C THR A 223 11.02 23.76 1.91
N LYS A 224 11.93 23.96 2.86
CA LYS A 224 13.15 24.74 2.70
C LYS A 224 14.35 23.82 2.44
N PRO A 225 15.47 24.34 1.93
CA PRO A 225 16.69 23.56 1.72
C PRO A 225 17.27 22.89 2.97
N ASP A 226 16.93 23.38 4.17
CA ASP A 226 17.36 22.79 5.45
C ASP A 226 16.46 21.62 5.91
N GLY A 227 15.46 21.26 5.11
CA GLY A 227 14.50 20.19 5.41
C GLY A 227 13.33 20.62 6.30
N SER A 228 13.32 21.86 6.82
CA SER A 228 12.16 22.40 7.52
C SER A 228 10.99 22.60 6.54
N TYR A 229 9.76 22.44 7.03
CA TYR A 229 8.59 22.51 6.17
C TYR A 229 7.38 23.15 6.84
N LYS A 230 6.49 23.70 6.01
CA LYS A 230 5.15 24.13 6.38
C LYS A 230 4.13 23.26 5.67
N LYS A 231 3.24 22.64 6.44
CA LYS A 231 2.09 21.90 5.94
C LYS A 231 0.95 22.86 5.57
N THR A 232 0.30 22.60 4.44
CA THR A 232 -0.95 23.24 3.97
C THR A 232 -1.74 22.21 3.16
N SER A 233 -2.85 22.61 2.53
CA SER A 233 -3.66 21.75 1.66
C SER A 233 -3.88 22.41 0.29
N LEU A 234 -4.23 21.62 -0.72
CA LEU A 234 -4.58 22.20 -2.02
C LEU A 234 -5.82 23.10 -1.96
N ARG A 235 -6.80 22.77 -1.12
CA ARG A 235 -7.99 23.62 -0.92
C ARG A 235 -7.61 25.01 -0.38
N GLU A 236 -6.67 25.08 0.56
CA GLU A 236 -6.14 26.37 1.05
C GLU A 236 -5.34 27.11 -0.02
N LEU A 237 -4.59 26.39 -0.85
CA LEU A 237 -3.77 26.98 -1.91
C LEU A 237 -4.62 27.46 -3.10
N LEU A 238 -5.75 26.83 -3.41
CA LEU A 238 -6.63 27.23 -4.50
C LEU A 238 -8.10 27.20 -4.05
N PRO A 239 -8.55 28.21 -3.29
CA PRO A 239 -9.94 28.29 -2.85
C PRO A 239 -10.87 28.49 -4.05
N SER A 240 -12.06 27.88 -3.99
CA SER A 240 -13.07 27.94 -5.06
C SER A 240 -12.54 27.55 -6.44
N ALA A 241 -11.68 26.53 -6.49
CA ALA A 241 -11.05 26.08 -7.72
C ALA A 241 -12.07 25.68 -8.80
N PHE A 242 -11.73 25.98 -10.04
CA PHE A 242 -12.40 25.40 -11.19
C PHE A 242 -12.18 23.89 -11.20
N SER A 243 -13.21 23.13 -11.54
CA SER A 243 -13.21 21.67 -11.52
C SER A 243 -14.12 21.12 -12.63
N PRO A 244 -14.00 19.82 -12.99
CA PRO A 244 -14.86 19.20 -13.99
C PRO A 244 -16.36 19.37 -13.74
N ALA A 245 -16.80 19.53 -12.49
CA ALA A 245 -18.20 19.78 -12.14
C ALA A 245 -18.77 21.08 -12.74
N HIS A 246 -17.92 22.05 -13.08
CA HIS A 246 -18.32 23.32 -13.69
C HIS A 246 -18.48 23.23 -15.21
N LEU A 247 -18.04 22.14 -15.85
CA LEU A 247 -18.17 21.94 -17.29
C LEU A 247 -19.58 21.48 -17.69
N THR A 248 -20.29 20.82 -16.79
CA THR A 248 -21.68 20.40 -17.01
C THR A 248 -22.61 21.59 -16.76
N LYS A 249 -23.20 22.13 -17.83
CA LYS A 249 -24.36 23.03 -17.70
C LYS A 249 -25.53 22.22 -17.15
N SER A 250 -26.18 22.70 -16.09
CA SER A 250 -27.51 22.21 -15.73
C SER A 250 -28.42 22.47 -16.92
N SER A 251 -28.88 21.42 -17.59
CA SER A 251 -29.93 21.52 -18.61
C SER A 251 -31.22 21.96 -17.91
N ASN A 252 -31.49 23.27 -17.93
CA ASN A 252 -32.83 23.81 -17.68
C ASN A 252 -33.68 23.70 -18.95
#